data_AF-A0A2N1MLJ5-F1
#
_entry.id   AF-A0A2N1MLJ5-F1
#
_cell.length_a   1.000
_cell.length_b   1.000
_cell.length_c   1.000
_cell.angle_alpha   90.00
_cell.angle_beta   90.00
_cell.angle_gamma   90.00
#
_symmetry.space_group_name_H-M   'P 1'
#
loop_
_entity.id
_entity.type
_entity.pdbx_description
1 polymer ?
#
loop_
_entity_poly.entity_id
_entity_poly.type
_entity_poly.pdbx_seq_one_letter_code
_entity_poly.pdbx_strand_id
1 'polypeptide(L)'
;MSANLAYFDEPPKCWTIHGYYKFRKKQSDFSGIFHKEHSWLKTNLEIIANNKENYFNEEQVNRAQMMLRNLKNQMSDPNVAVFWNEIDHERELKIAQYEGRLQSVKVTTDGVLNAIRTTNAIHQHNLSSLLPAGYSPTVGVKSDERTARPDSSPEYTPSTRLDSSFGYTPSTRLDSSSEYVPS
;
A
#
# COMPACT_ATOMS: atom_id res chain seq x y z
N MET A 1 0.46 -20.82 -7.13
CA MET A 1 0.64 -19.79 -8.18
C MET A 1 0.22 -20.43 -9.49
N SER A 2 -0.65 -19.79 -10.28
CA SER A 2 -1.01 -20.31 -11.60
C SER A 2 0.15 -20.06 -12.56
N ALA A 3 0.46 -21.02 -13.43
CA ALA A 3 1.50 -20.88 -14.45
C ALA A 3 1.01 -19.92 -15.54
N ASN A 4 1.89 -19.04 -16.02
CA ASN A 4 1.64 -18.20 -17.19
C ASN A 4 2.62 -18.61 -18.28
N LEU A 5 2.12 -19.31 -19.29
CA LEU A 5 2.93 -19.94 -20.32
C LEU A 5 3.00 -19.16 -21.63
N ALA A 6 2.37 -17.97 -21.71
CA ALA A 6 2.24 -17.21 -22.95
C ALA A 6 3.59 -16.84 -23.62
N TYR A 7 4.66 -16.65 -22.83
CA TYR A 7 6.00 -16.44 -23.38
C TYR A 7 6.52 -17.66 -24.18
N PHE A 8 6.10 -18.86 -23.81
CA PHE A 8 6.57 -20.12 -24.38
C PHE A 8 5.76 -20.57 -25.61
N ASP A 9 4.82 -19.73 -26.07
CA ASP A 9 4.15 -19.93 -27.36
C ASP A 9 5.09 -19.56 -28.53
N GLU A 10 6.14 -18.79 -28.27
CA GLU A 10 7.21 -18.52 -29.25
C GLU A 10 8.05 -19.78 -29.54
N PRO A 11 8.70 -19.89 -30.71
CA PRO A 11 9.63 -20.97 -30.98
C PRO A 11 10.76 -21.07 -29.93
N PRO A 12 11.17 -22.29 -29.50
CA PRO A 12 12.17 -22.49 -28.44
C PRO A 12 13.50 -21.74 -28.63
N LYS A 13 13.94 -21.60 -29.88
CA LYS A 13 15.14 -20.83 -30.25
C LYS A 13 15.11 -19.36 -29.81
N CYS A 14 13.92 -18.78 -29.65
CA CYS A 14 13.72 -17.40 -29.21
C CYS A 14 13.73 -17.26 -27.67
N TRP A 15 13.57 -18.37 -26.94
CA TRP A 15 13.45 -18.32 -25.48
C TRP A 15 14.78 -17.94 -24.83
N THR A 16 14.78 -16.88 -24.04
CA THR A 16 15.92 -16.47 -23.23
C THR A 16 15.44 -16.01 -21.86
N ILE A 17 16.29 -16.10 -20.83
CA ILE A 17 15.93 -15.64 -19.48
C ILE A 17 15.63 -14.14 -19.50
N HIS A 18 16.49 -13.37 -20.16
CA HIS A 18 16.28 -11.93 -20.36
C HIS A 18 15.01 -11.64 -21.17
N GLY A 19 14.76 -12.38 -22.26
CA GLY A 19 13.54 -12.25 -23.06
C GLY A 19 12.27 -12.49 -22.24
N TYR A 20 12.28 -13.52 -21.39
CA TYR A 20 11.18 -13.79 -20.47
C TYR A 20 10.93 -12.60 -19.52
N TYR A 21 11.98 -12.04 -18.91
CA TYR A 21 11.82 -10.88 -18.03
C TYR A 21 11.31 -9.64 -18.78
N LYS A 22 11.77 -9.40 -20.02
CA LYS A 22 11.24 -8.34 -20.88
C LYS A 22 9.76 -8.54 -21.20
N PHE A 23 9.33 -9.78 -21.45
CA PHE A 23 7.92 -10.12 -21.63
C PHE A 23 7.13 -9.86 -20.35
N ARG A 24 7.63 -10.30 -19.19
CA ARG A 24 7.01 -10.11 -17.88
C ARG A 24 6.86 -8.63 -17.51
N LYS A 25 7.86 -7.78 -17.77
CA LYS A 25 7.80 -6.32 -17.50
C LYS A 25 6.58 -5.63 -18.15
N LYS A 26 6.07 -6.18 -19.25
CA LYS A 26 4.90 -5.64 -19.98
C LYS A 26 3.55 -6.07 -19.40
N GLN A 27 3.53 -7.07 -18.51
CA GLN A 27 2.31 -7.60 -17.93
C GLN A 27 1.85 -6.73 -16.76
N SER A 28 0.53 -6.58 -16.59
CA SER A 28 -0.05 -5.75 -15.53
C SER A 28 0.24 -6.29 -14.12
N ASP A 29 0.47 -7.60 -13.99
CA ASP A 29 0.75 -8.29 -12.73
C ASP A 29 2.26 -8.43 -12.44
N PHE A 30 3.10 -7.73 -13.20
CA PHE A 30 4.54 -7.72 -12.97
C PHE A 30 4.87 -7.20 -11.57
N SER A 31 5.53 -8.02 -10.78
CA SER A 31 5.83 -7.67 -9.39
C SER A 31 7.01 -6.72 -9.25
N GLY A 32 7.91 -6.66 -10.23
CA GLY A 32 9.19 -5.97 -10.11
C GLY A 32 10.12 -6.54 -9.04
N ILE A 33 9.81 -7.72 -8.47
CA ILE A 33 10.61 -8.36 -7.44
C ILE A 33 11.34 -9.55 -8.06
N PHE A 34 12.67 -9.47 -8.09
CA PHE A 34 13.52 -10.49 -8.70
C PHE A 34 13.14 -11.92 -8.27
N HIS A 35 13.14 -12.21 -6.98
CA HIS A 35 12.88 -13.56 -6.48
C HIS A 35 11.51 -14.10 -6.87
N LYS A 36 10.50 -13.25 -6.95
CA LYS A 36 9.13 -13.65 -7.31
C LYS A 36 9.03 -13.97 -8.79
N GLU A 37 9.52 -13.08 -9.65
CA GLU A 37 9.53 -13.32 -11.11
C GLU A 37 10.41 -14.50 -11.49
N HIS A 38 11.54 -14.66 -10.79
CA HIS A 38 12.44 -15.80 -10.95
C HIS A 38 11.78 -17.11 -10.54
N SER A 39 11.04 -17.14 -9.42
CA SER A 39 10.27 -18.31 -9.00
C SER A 39 9.21 -18.68 -10.04
N TRP A 40 8.52 -17.69 -10.62
CA TRP A 40 7.56 -17.94 -11.69
C TRP A 40 8.21 -18.54 -12.93
N LEU A 41 9.33 -17.98 -13.40
CA LEU A 41 10.07 -18.53 -14.52
C LEU A 41 10.46 -19.99 -14.26
N LYS A 42 11.00 -20.27 -13.06
CA LYS A 42 11.38 -21.62 -12.66
C LYS A 42 10.20 -22.59 -12.72
N THR A 43 9.07 -22.24 -12.11
CA THR A 43 7.86 -23.08 -12.12
C THR A 43 7.36 -23.35 -13.53
N ASN A 44 7.31 -22.33 -14.39
CA ASN A 44 6.88 -22.49 -15.78
C ASN A 44 7.81 -23.44 -16.54
N LEU A 45 9.13 -23.28 -16.40
CA LEU A 45 10.09 -24.16 -17.06
C LEU A 45 10.03 -25.60 -16.52
N GLU A 46 9.78 -25.79 -15.22
CA GLU A 46 9.60 -27.12 -14.61
C GLU A 46 8.35 -27.83 -15.15
N ILE A 47 7.26 -27.09 -15.39
CA ILE A 47 6.04 -27.63 -16.01
C ILE A 47 6.35 -28.12 -17.43
N ILE A 48 7.03 -27.31 -18.23
CA ILE A 48 7.43 -27.66 -19.59
C ILE A 48 8.40 -28.84 -19.59
N ALA A 49 9.40 -28.82 -18.73
CA ALA A 49 10.44 -29.85 -18.66
C ALA A 49 9.90 -31.21 -18.20
N ASN A 50 8.89 -31.24 -17.34
CA ASN A 50 8.25 -32.47 -16.87
C ASN A 50 7.29 -33.06 -17.92
N ASN A 51 6.70 -32.22 -18.77
CA ASN A 51 5.84 -32.57 -19.91
C ASN A 51 4.86 -33.73 -19.68
N LYS A 52 4.22 -33.79 -18.49
CA LYS A 52 3.43 -34.96 -18.07
C LYS A 52 2.30 -35.32 -19.03
N GLU A 53 1.76 -34.32 -19.73
CA GLU A 53 0.63 -34.46 -20.66
C GLU A 53 1.06 -34.45 -22.14
N ASN A 54 2.38 -34.47 -22.42
CA ASN A 54 2.94 -34.46 -23.77
C ASN A 54 2.50 -33.28 -24.66
N TYR A 55 2.11 -32.15 -24.08
CA TYR A 55 1.75 -30.94 -24.84
C TYR A 55 2.96 -30.28 -25.52
N PHE A 56 4.15 -30.44 -24.94
CA PHE A 56 5.37 -29.84 -25.47
C PHE A 56 6.14 -30.84 -26.30
N ASN A 57 6.70 -30.37 -27.42
CA ASN A 57 7.58 -31.17 -28.25
C ASN A 57 8.97 -31.33 -27.59
N GLU A 58 9.77 -32.25 -28.12
CA GLU A 58 11.09 -32.56 -27.58
C GLU A 58 12.03 -31.35 -27.57
N GLU A 59 11.97 -30.48 -28.58
CA GLU A 59 12.78 -29.26 -28.66
C GLU A 59 12.42 -28.26 -27.55
N GLN A 60 11.13 -28.08 -27.27
CA GLN A 60 10.61 -27.25 -26.17
C GLN A 60 11.08 -27.78 -24.83
N VAL A 61 10.97 -29.09 -24.59
CA VAL A 61 11.43 -29.74 -23.35
C VAL A 61 12.93 -29.55 -23.17
N ASN A 62 13.73 -29.82 -24.20
CA ASN A 62 15.19 -29.67 -24.17
C ASN A 62 15.60 -28.22 -23.90
N ARG A 63 14.94 -27.24 -24.56
CA ARG A 63 15.20 -25.82 -24.33
C ARG A 63 14.85 -25.42 -22.90
N ALA A 64 13.71 -25.85 -22.37
CA ALA A 64 13.29 -25.54 -21.01
C ALA A 64 14.27 -26.10 -19.97
N GLN A 65 14.73 -27.34 -20.13
CA GLN A 65 15.74 -27.94 -19.27
C GLN A 65 17.07 -27.19 -19.32
N MET A 66 17.51 -26.76 -20.50
CA MET A 66 18.73 -25.96 -20.64
C MET A 66 18.58 -24.60 -19.94
N MET A 67 17.44 -23.92 -20.12
CA MET A 67 17.15 -22.68 -19.43
C MET A 67 17.13 -22.86 -17.90
N LEU A 68 16.54 -23.94 -17.38
CA LEU A 68 16.55 -24.26 -15.95
C LEU A 68 17.97 -24.41 -15.38
N ARG A 69 18.88 -25.05 -16.13
CA ARG A 69 20.28 -25.18 -15.73
C ARG A 69 20.96 -23.81 -15.65
N ASN A 70 20.71 -22.96 -16.64
CA ASN A 70 21.26 -21.60 -16.69
C ASN A 70 20.63 -20.68 -15.64
N LEU A 71 19.42 -20.98 -15.19
CA LEU A 71 18.67 -20.23 -14.19
C LEU A 71 19.31 -20.27 -12.79
N LYS A 72 20.40 -20.99 -12.56
CA LYS A 72 21.17 -20.90 -11.29
C LYS A 72 22.20 -19.77 -11.31
N ASN A 73 22.72 -19.45 -12.50
CA ASN A 73 23.80 -18.49 -12.72
C ASN A 73 23.32 -17.33 -13.61
N GLN A 74 22.02 -17.06 -13.65
CA GLN A 74 21.39 -16.06 -14.50
C GLN A 74 21.91 -14.65 -14.25
N MET A 75 22.34 -14.31 -13.04
CA MET A 75 22.93 -12.99 -12.75
C MET A 75 24.34 -12.84 -13.34
N SER A 76 24.96 -13.93 -13.79
CA SER A 76 26.19 -13.86 -14.58
C SER A 76 25.95 -13.43 -16.02
N ASP A 77 24.70 -13.46 -16.52
CA ASP A 77 24.33 -12.85 -17.81
C ASP A 77 24.24 -11.33 -17.65
N PRO A 78 25.11 -10.55 -18.31
CA PRO A 78 25.12 -9.10 -18.19
C PRO A 78 23.77 -8.45 -18.53
N ASN A 79 23.02 -9.01 -19.47
CA ASN A 79 21.74 -8.44 -19.87
C ASN A 79 20.68 -8.63 -18.78
N VAL A 80 20.71 -9.78 -18.10
CA VAL A 80 19.80 -10.05 -16.97
C VAL A 80 20.16 -9.16 -15.79
N ALA A 81 21.46 -9.01 -15.49
CA ALA A 81 21.93 -8.15 -14.41
C ALA A 81 21.55 -6.68 -14.66
N VAL A 82 21.82 -6.15 -15.85
CA VAL A 82 21.46 -4.77 -16.23
C VAL A 82 19.96 -4.55 -16.12
N PHE A 83 19.14 -5.46 -16.65
CA PHE A 83 17.68 -5.36 -16.54
C PHE A 83 17.22 -5.23 -15.08
N TRP A 84 17.75 -6.04 -14.16
CA TRP A 84 17.33 -6.00 -12.76
C TRP A 84 17.85 -4.76 -12.03
N ASN A 85 19.07 -4.32 -12.34
CA ASN A 85 19.59 -3.04 -11.83
C ASN A 85 18.73 -1.85 -12.24
N GLU A 86 18.24 -1.83 -13.50
CA GLU A 86 17.31 -0.79 -13.97
C GLU A 86 15.98 -0.82 -13.20
N ILE A 87 15.41 -2.01 -12.98
CA ILE A 87 14.17 -2.17 -12.21
C ILE A 87 14.33 -1.69 -10.76
N ASP A 88 15.44 -2.07 -10.11
CA ASP A 88 15.73 -1.65 -8.75
C ASP A 88 15.91 -0.13 -8.67
N HIS A 89 16.62 0.47 -9.63
CA HIS A 89 16.79 1.91 -9.71
C HIS A 89 15.46 2.66 -9.92
N GLU A 90 14.60 2.19 -10.84
CA GLU A 90 13.26 2.74 -11.06
C GLU A 90 12.42 2.70 -9.76
N ARG A 91 12.56 1.63 -8.97
CA ARG A 91 11.86 1.46 -7.70
C ARG A 91 12.38 2.43 -6.64
N GLU A 92 13.69 2.58 -6.51
CA GLU A 92 14.31 3.52 -5.57
C GLU A 92 13.90 4.97 -5.86
N LEU A 93 13.91 5.37 -7.13
CA LEU A 93 13.46 6.70 -7.55
C LEU A 93 12.01 6.98 -7.15
N LYS A 94 11.12 6.00 -7.33
CA LYS A 94 9.71 6.14 -6.90
C LYS A 94 9.60 6.27 -5.39
N ILE A 95 10.37 5.50 -4.62
CA ILE A 95 10.38 5.59 -3.15
C ILE A 95 10.83 6.98 -2.72
N ALA A 96 11.95 7.48 -3.25
CA ALA A 96 12.46 8.81 -2.94
C ALA A 96 11.43 9.91 -3.29
N GLN A 97 10.73 9.78 -4.42
CA GLN A 97 9.67 10.71 -4.79
C GLN A 97 8.51 10.69 -3.80
N TYR A 98 8.06 9.51 -3.37
CA TYR A 98 6.99 9.39 -2.37
C TYR A 98 7.41 9.93 -1.01
N GLU A 99 8.65 9.68 -0.59
CA GLU A 99 9.21 10.24 0.64
C GLU A 99 9.23 11.76 0.60
N GLY A 100 9.69 12.36 -0.50
CA GLY A 100 9.67 13.82 -0.67
C GLY A 100 8.25 14.41 -0.58
N ARG A 101 7.26 13.78 -1.22
CA ARG A 101 5.84 14.18 -1.11
C ARG A 101 5.34 14.05 0.33
N LEU A 102 5.68 12.97 1.01
CA LEU A 102 5.28 12.72 2.40
C LEU A 102 5.86 13.79 3.34
N GLN A 103 7.13 14.16 3.18
CA GLN A 103 7.74 15.23 3.96
C GLN A 103 7.07 16.59 3.73
N SER A 104 6.74 16.91 2.48
CA SER A 104 6.00 18.15 2.16
C SER A 104 4.62 18.19 2.85
N VAL A 105 3.88 17.08 2.82
CA VAL A 105 2.58 16.95 3.51
C VAL A 105 2.75 17.11 5.03
N LYS A 106 3.77 16.50 5.61
CA LYS A 106 4.07 16.61 7.04
C LYS A 106 4.33 18.06 7.45
N VAL A 107 5.22 18.76 6.75
CA VAL A 107 5.54 20.17 7.02
C VAL A 107 4.30 21.06 6.93
N THR A 108 3.48 20.85 5.91
CA THR A 108 2.23 21.59 5.73
C THR A 108 1.26 21.35 6.89
N THR A 109 1.12 20.09 7.30
CA THR A 109 0.25 19.70 8.42
C THR A 109 0.71 20.30 9.74
N ASP A 110 2.02 20.25 10.02
CA ASP A 110 2.61 20.84 11.22
C ASP A 110 2.38 22.35 11.27
N GLY A 111 2.51 23.04 10.12
CA GLY A 111 2.20 24.47 9.99
C GLY A 111 0.74 24.80 10.29
N VAL A 112 -0.20 24.03 9.75
CA VAL A 112 -1.64 24.19 10.01
C VAL A 112 -1.96 23.93 11.48
N LEU A 113 -1.42 22.88 12.08
CA LEU A 113 -1.61 22.57 13.50
C LEU A 113 -1.09 23.68 14.40
N ASN A 114 0.06 24.27 14.06
CA ASN A 114 0.60 25.41 14.79
C ASN A 114 -0.32 26.63 14.70
N ALA A 115 -0.81 26.96 13.50
CA ALA A 115 -1.74 28.07 13.30
C ALA A 115 -3.05 27.90 14.10
N ILE A 116 -3.60 26.68 14.13
CA ILE A 116 -4.79 26.35 14.95
C ILE A 116 -4.48 26.54 16.43
N ARG A 117 -3.34 26.04 16.91
CA ARG A 117 -2.95 26.17 18.32
C ARG A 117 -2.81 27.63 18.73
N THR A 118 -2.14 28.44 17.91
CA THR A 118 -1.99 29.89 18.16
C THR A 118 -3.34 30.60 18.16
N THR A 119 -4.21 30.30 17.20
CA THR A 119 -5.56 30.90 17.13
C THR A 119 -6.39 30.54 18.36
N ASN A 120 -6.35 29.28 18.80
CA ASN A 120 -7.03 28.85 20.01
C ASN A 120 -6.50 29.55 21.25
N ALA A 121 -5.18 29.72 21.38
CA ALA A 121 -4.58 30.46 22.50
C ALA A 121 -5.05 31.92 22.53
N ILE A 122 -5.12 32.58 21.37
CA ILE A 122 -5.64 33.95 21.25
C ILE A 122 -7.12 34.01 21.67
N HIS A 123 -7.95 33.08 21.20
CA HIS A 123 -9.36 33.03 21.61
C HIS A 123 -9.52 32.85 23.12
N GLN A 124 -8.74 31.98 23.76
CA GLN A 124 -8.78 31.78 25.22
C GLN A 124 -8.34 33.02 26.00
N HIS A 125 -7.31 33.72 25.52
CA HIS A 125 -6.87 34.99 26.09
C HIS A 125 -7.96 36.05 25.99
N ASN A 126 -8.59 36.18 24.81
CA ASN A 126 -9.65 37.16 24.58
C ASN A 126 -10.89 36.88 25.45
N LEU A 127 -11.29 35.62 25.59
CA LEU A 127 -12.38 35.22 26.50
C LEU A 127 -12.07 35.63 27.94
N SER A 128 -10.86 35.33 28.43
CA SER A 128 -10.42 35.71 29.78
C SER A 128 -10.39 37.23 29.99
N SER A 129 -10.07 38.00 28.94
CA SER A 129 -9.95 39.46 28.99
C SER A 129 -11.31 40.18 28.95
N LEU A 130 -12.33 39.56 28.35
CA LEU A 130 -13.68 40.11 28.23
C LEU A 130 -14.58 39.79 29.43
N LEU A 131 -14.19 38.84 30.28
CA LEU A 131 -14.82 38.62 31.58
C LEU A 131 -14.40 39.77 32.51
N PRO A 132 -15.32 40.59 33.05
CA PRO A 132 -14.96 41.57 34.05
C PRO A 132 -14.36 40.85 35.26
N ALA A 133 -13.22 41.34 35.76
CA ALA A 133 -12.70 40.96 37.08
C ALA A 133 -13.75 41.37 38.15
N GLY A 134 -14.73 40.50 38.39
CA GLY A 134 -15.82 40.79 39.33
C GLY A 134 -17.18 40.16 39.04
N TYR A 135 -17.42 39.50 37.90
CA TYR A 135 -18.67 38.77 37.68
C TYR A 135 -18.45 37.26 37.56
N SER A 136 -18.49 36.57 38.70
CA SER A 136 -19.03 35.22 38.72
C SER A 136 -20.46 35.28 38.20
N PRO A 137 -20.87 34.52 37.18
CA PRO A 137 -22.28 34.35 36.90
C PRO A 137 -22.86 33.60 38.10
N THR A 138 -23.51 34.31 39.01
CA THR A 138 -24.40 33.68 39.98
C THR A 138 -25.58 33.16 39.17
N VAL A 139 -25.46 31.94 38.64
CA VAL A 139 -26.63 31.17 38.21
C VAL A 139 -27.44 31.00 39.50
N GLY A 140 -28.45 31.84 39.66
CA GLY A 140 -29.39 31.78 40.76
C GLY A 140 -30.18 30.49 40.68
N VAL A 141 -29.59 29.40 41.15
CA VAL A 141 -30.35 28.25 41.62
C VAL A 141 -30.73 28.58 43.05
N LYS A 142 -32.00 28.95 43.23
CA LYS A 142 -32.63 29.10 44.54
C LYS A 142 -32.26 27.88 45.38
N SER A 143 -31.51 28.12 46.45
CA SER A 143 -31.17 27.11 47.44
C SER A 143 -32.33 27.00 48.41
N ASP A 144 -33.23 26.05 48.17
CA ASP A 144 -34.01 25.46 49.25
C ASP A 144 -33.34 24.15 49.67
N GLU A 145 -32.76 24.23 50.87
CA GLU A 145 -32.55 23.18 51.88
C GLU A 145 -31.91 21.82 51.54
N ARG A 146 -30.84 21.55 52.31
CA ARG A 146 -30.50 20.28 53.03
C ARG A 146 -29.74 19.19 52.25
N THR A 147 -28.44 19.01 52.54
CA THR A 147 -27.86 18.27 53.70
C THR A 147 -26.46 17.74 53.36
N ALA A 148 -25.60 17.71 54.39
CA ALA A 148 -24.49 16.79 54.62
C ALA A 148 -23.09 17.10 54.05
N ARG A 149 -22.14 16.79 54.92
CA ARG A 149 -20.71 17.12 54.99
C ARG A 149 -19.83 16.43 53.93
N PRO A 150 -18.56 16.88 53.78
CA PRO A 150 -17.66 16.50 52.70
C PRO A 150 -16.91 15.20 53.04
N ASP A 151 -16.62 14.39 52.03
CA ASP A 151 -15.31 13.72 51.91
C ASP A 151 -15.19 12.93 50.61
N SER A 152 -13.93 12.79 50.20
CA SER A 152 -13.37 11.83 49.25
C SER A 152 -13.37 12.20 47.76
N SER A 153 -12.18 12.57 47.29
CA SER A 153 -11.73 12.42 45.90
C SER A 153 -11.98 11.00 45.38
N PRO A 154 -12.16 10.86 44.06
CA PRO A 154 -11.41 9.79 43.41
C PRO A 154 -10.67 10.25 42.15
N GLU A 155 -9.46 9.70 42.05
CA GLU A 155 -8.59 9.68 40.87
C GLU A 155 -9.34 9.17 39.63
N TYR A 156 -9.18 9.87 38.51
CA TYR A 156 -9.67 9.40 37.22
C TYR A 156 -8.61 8.55 36.53
N THR A 157 -8.87 7.25 36.42
CA THR A 157 -8.14 6.33 35.52
C THR A 157 -8.94 6.17 34.21
N PRO A 158 -8.30 6.27 33.02
CA PRO A 158 -9.00 6.14 31.76
C PRO A 158 -9.24 4.66 31.42
N SER A 159 -10.50 4.26 31.31
CA SER A 159 -10.90 2.91 30.85
C SER A 159 -11.05 2.86 29.33
N THR A 160 -10.15 2.14 28.65
CA THR A 160 -10.33 1.67 27.28
C THR A 160 -11.28 0.47 27.27
N ARG A 161 -12.47 0.59 26.68
CA ARG A 161 -13.30 -0.55 26.30
C ARG A 161 -13.12 -0.86 24.83
N LEU A 162 -12.38 -1.94 24.56
CA LEU A 162 -12.53 -2.76 23.36
C LEU A 162 -13.76 -3.65 23.57
N ASP A 163 -14.70 -3.64 22.63
CA ASP A 163 -15.53 -4.82 22.40
C ASP A 163 -15.66 -5.08 20.90
N SER A 164 -15.58 -6.35 20.56
CA SER A 164 -15.30 -6.90 19.24
C SER A 164 -16.58 -7.39 18.55
N SER A 165 -16.49 -7.55 17.22
CA SER A 165 -17.04 -8.69 16.45
C SER A 165 -18.22 -8.47 15.48
N PHE A 166 -17.84 -8.43 14.19
CA PHE A 166 -18.41 -9.14 13.01
C PHE A 166 -19.76 -8.75 12.37
N GLY A 167 -19.74 -8.59 11.03
CA GLY A 167 -20.85 -9.01 10.14
C GLY A 167 -21.06 -8.25 8.82
N TYR A 168 -20.51 -8.77 7.72
CA TYR A 168 -20.78 -8.57 6.26
C TYR A 168 -22.18 -8.04 5.84
N THR A 169 -22.41 -7.27 4.76
CA THR A 169 -22.07 -7.43 3.31
C THR A 169 -22.41 -6.14 2.51
N PRO A 170 -21.87 -5.93 1.29
CA PRO A 170 -22.17 -4.78 0.42
C PRO A 170 -23.43 -5.03 -0.44
N SER A 171 -24.29 -4.02 -0.60
CA SER A 171 -25.35 -4.02 -1.62
C SER A 171 -25.24 -2.79 -2.51
N THR A 172 -25.18 -3.10 -3.79
CA THR A 172 -25.14 -2.27 -4.98
C THR A 172 -26.37 -1.38 -5.12
N ARG A 173 -26.17 -0.15 -5.62
CA ARG A 173 -27.19 0.53 -6.41
C ARG A 173 -26.53 1.08 -7.67
N LEU A 174 -26.94 0.49 -8.79
CA LEU A 174 -26.77 0.99 -10.14
C LEU A 174 -27.38 2.39 -10.24
N ASP A 175 -26.69 3.30 -10.90
CA ASP A 175 -27.39 4.20 -11.82
C ASP A 175 -26.64 4.25 -13.14
N SER A 176 -27.40 4.13 -14.22
CA SER A 176 -26.95 3.96 -15.60
C SER A 176 -27.06 5.26 -16.38
N SER A 177 -26.29 5.33 -17.48
CA SER A 177 -26.47 6.19 -18.66
C SER A 177 -25.92 7.62 -18.52
N SER A 178 -25.27 8.25 -19.51
CA SER A 178 -25.10 8.01 -20.95
C SER A 178 -23.94 8.88 -21.47
N GLU A 179 -23.40 8.48 -22.63
CA GLU A 179 -22.38 9.11 -23.48
C GLU A 179 -22.60 10.60 -23.78
N TYR A 180 -21.50 11.35 -23.94
CA TYR A 180 -21.47 12.58 -24.73
C TYR A 180 -20.12 12.73 -25.45
N VAL A 181 -20.16 12.78 -26.78
CA VAL A 181 -19.03 13.15 -27.66
C VAL A 181 -19.40 14.48 -28.31
N PRO A 182 -18.60 15.55 -28.20
CA PRO A 182 -18.82 16.76 -28.97
C PRO A 182 -18.06 16.70 -30.31
N SER A 183 -18.75 17.14 -31.36
CA SER A 183 -18.24 17.36 -32.73
C SER A 183 -17.28 18.54 -32.82
#